data_AF-A0A383BQV8-F1
#
_entry.id   AF-A0A383BQV8-F1
#
_cell.length_a   1.000
_cell.length_b   1.000
_cell.length_c   1.000
_cell.angle_alpha   90.00
_cell.angle_beta   90.00
_cell.angle_gamma   90.00
#
_symmetry.space_group_name_H-M   'P 1'
#
loop_
_entity.id
_entity.type
_entity.pdbx_description
1 polymer ?
#
loop_
_entity_poly.entity_id
_entity_poly.type
_entity_poly.pdbx_seq_one_letter_code
_entity_poly.pdbx_strand_id
1 'polypeptide(L)' 'VRLTYNDSFDGFPALSPDGTKMLFARSTGERFMSGLYTFVMDVSSLNLGPENYQGIPATEPPS' A
#
# COMPACT_ATOMS: atom_id res chain seq x y z
N VAL A 1 -6.76 -6.16 0.61
CA VAL A 1 -5.41 -5.94 1.22
C VAL A 1 -5.55 -4.90 2.31
N ARG A 2 -4.96 -5.11 3.49
CA ARG A 2 -4.96 -4.15 4.60
C ARG A 2 -3.60 -3.44 4.65
N LEU A 3 -3.59 -2.12 4.49
CA LEU A 3 -2.36 -1.32 4.46
C LEU A 3 -1.89 -0.90 5.86
N THR A 4 -2.83 -0.58 6.76
CA THR A 4 -2.54 -0.22 8.16
C THR A 4 -3.56 -0.85 9.11
N TYR A 5 -3.33 -0.69 10.42
CA TYR A 5 -4.27 -1.14 11.45
C TYR A 5 -5.33 -0.09 11.84
N ASN A 6 -5.43 1.04 11.12
CA ASN A 6 -6.51 1.99 11.34
C ASN A 6 -7.86 1.37 10.91
N ASP A 7 -8.94 1.77 11.59
CA ASP A 7 -10.30 1.26 11.32
C ASP A 7 -10.96 1.95 10.11
N SER A 8 -10.40 3.07 9.64
CA SER A 8 -10.88 3.78 8.44
C SER A 8 -10.40 3.10 7.15
N PHE A 9 -11.07 3.40 6.04
CA PHE A 9 -10.62 2.96 4.72
C PHE A 9 -9.25 3.57 4.36
N ASP A 10 -8.29 2.71 4.02
CA ASP A 10 -7.02 3.03 3.38
C ASP A 10 -6.99 2.41 1.97
N GLY A 11 -6.66 3.20 0.96
CA GLY A 11 -6.64 2.71 -0.42
C GLY A 11 -5.78 3.52 -1.37
N PHE A 12 -5.82 3.11 -2.65
CA PHE A 12 -5.07 3.72 -3.75
C PHE A 12 -3.56 3.80 -3.50
N PRO A 13 -2.90 2.69 -3.13
CA PRO A 13 -1.47 2.71 -2.85
C PRO A 13 -0.67 2.97 -4.14
N ALA A 14 0.42 3.73 -4.03
CA ALA A 14 1.43 3.90 -5.07
C ALA A 14 2.83 3.92 -4.46
N LEU A 15 3.75 3.13 -5.02
CA LEU A 15 5.16 3.15 -4.62
C LEU A 15 5.91 4.25 -5.35
N SER A 16 6.88 4.87 -4.68
CA SER A 16 7.87 5.70 -5.35
C SER A 16 8.76 4.85 -6.27
N PRO A 17 9.31 5.42 -7.36
CA PRO A 17 10.13 4.66 -8.31
C PRO A 17 11.37 3.99 -7.69
N ASP A 18 11.91 4.58 -6.63
CA ASP A 18 13.06 4.07 -5.87
C ASP A 18 12.66 3.07 -4.76
N GLY A 19 11.38 2.75 -4.62
CA GLY A 19 10.87 1.79 -3.64
C GLY A 19 10.94 2.23 -2.18
N THR A 20 11.38 3.46 -1.87
CA THR A 20 11.60 3.90 -0.47
C THR A 20 10.36 4.50 0.19
N LYS A 21 9.35 4.89 -0.58
CA LYS A 21 8.12 5.51 -0.09
C LYS A 21 6.89 4.88 -0.69
N MET A 22 5.81 4.88 0.09
CA MET A 22 4.48 4.53 -0.39
C MET A 22 3.50 5.66 -0.10
N LEU A 23 2.74 6.07 -1.10
CA LEU A 23 1.60 6.95 -0.97
C LEU A 23 0.33 6.12 -0.82
N PHE A 24 -0.62 6.56 0.00
CA PHE A 24 -1.99 6.03 0.04
C PHE A 24 -2.98 7.12 0.45
N ALA A 25 -4.26 6.93 0.17
CA ALA A 25 -5.33 7.81 0.64
C ALA A 25 -6.11 7.17 1.79
N ARG A 26 -6.48 7.99 2.78
CA ARG A 26 -7.33 7.59 3.91
C ARG A 26 -8.58 8.45 3.99
N SER A 27 -9.71 7.81 4.29
CA SER A 27 -10.93 8.53 4.70
C SER A 27 -10.80 8.96 6.16
N THR A 28 -11.01 10.24 6.45
CA THR A 28 -10.99 10.76 7.83
C THR A 28 -12.32 11.37 8.26
N GLY A 29 -13.31 11.43 7.37
CA GLY A 29 -14.67 11.88 7.68
C GLY A 29 -15.62 10.73 8.01
N GLU A 30 -16.80 11.07 8.53
CA GLU A 30 -17.77 10.10 9.06
C GLU A 30 -18.47 9.23 8.00
N ARG A 31 -18.41 9.63 6.74
CA ARG A 31 -18.99 8.88 5.61
C ARG A 31 -17.89 8.17 4.83
N PHE A 32 -18.27 7.08 4.15
CA PHE A 32 -17.37 6.36 3.26
C PHE A 32 -16.73 7.31 2.24
N MET A 33 -15.39 7.28 2.14
CA MET A 33 -14.59 8.13 1.25
C MET A 33 -14.78 9.65 1.46
N SER A 34 -15.20 10.08 2.65
CA SER A 34 -15.24 11.50 3.03
C SER A 34 -13.96 11.93 3.75
N GLY A 35 -13.54 13.18 3.55
CA GLY A 35 -12.28 13.70 4.10
C GLY A 35 -11.08 12.87 3.62
N LEU A 36 -10.89 12.75 2.31
CA LEU A 36 -9.75 12.01 1.76
C LEU A 36 -8.46 12.83 1.91
N TYR A 37 -7.51 12.26 2.63
CA TYR A 37 -6.16 12.80 2.76
C TYR A 37 -5.13 11.83 2.21
N THR A 38 -4.07 12.39 1.65
CA THR A 38 -2.92 11.65 1.16
C THR A 38 -1.88 11.51 2.26
N PHE A 39 -1.42 10.28 2.48
CA PHE A 39 -0.39 9.94 3.44
C PHE A 39 0.82 9.39 2.70
N VAL A 40 2.01 9.69 3.23
CA VAL A 40 3.28 9.14 2.76
C VAL A 40 3.87 8.30 3.89
N MET A 41 4.22 7.07 3.57
CA MET A 41 4.84 6.10 4.47
C MET A 41 6.28 5.86 4.03
N ASP A 42 7.17 5.76 5.02
CA ASP A 42 8.51 5.19 4.82
C ASP A 42 8.40 3.67 4.74
N VAL A 43 8.83 3.10 3.63
CA VAL A 43 8.85 1.65 3.37
C VAL A 43 10.26 1.17 2.98
N SER A 44 11.28 1.99 3.23
CA SER A 44 12.66 1.72 2.84
C SER A 44 13.22 0.41 3.40
N SER A 45 12.74 -0.03 4.56
CA SER A 45 13.15 -1.29 5.19
C SER A 45 12.61 -2.54 4.50
N LEU A 46 11.65 -2.40 3.58
CA LEU A 46 11.01 -3.52 2.89
C LEU A 46 11.75 -3.97 1.63
N ASN A 47 12.77 -3.21 1.20
CA ASN A 47 13.58 -3.52 0.02
C ASN A 47 12.71 -3.78 -1.22
N LEU A 48 11.75 -2.89 -1.45
CA LEU A 48 10.84 -2.90 -2.60
C LEU A 48 11.49 -2.16 -3.78
N GLY A 49 10.98 -2.41 -4.98
CA GLY A 49 11.39 -1.71 -6.21
C GLY A 49 11.68 -2.67 -7.35
N PRO A 50 11.76 -2.18 -8.60
CA PRO A 50 12.03 -2.99 -9.78
C PRO A 50 13.32 -3.82 -9.68
N GLU A 51 14.36 -3.26 -9.08
CA GLU A 51 15.66 -3.92 -8.86
C GLU A 51 15.60 -5.07 -7.86
N ASN A 52 14.58 -5.10 -7.01
CA ASN A 52 14.38 -6.11 -5.97
C ASN A 52 13.28 -7.14 -6.31
N TYR A 53 12.63 -7.01 -7.47
CA TYR A 53 11.52 -7.87 -7.87
C TYR A 53 11.99 -9.31 -8.16
N GLN A 54 11.42 -10.28 -7.44
CA GLN A 54 11.78 -11.71 -7.54
C GLN A 54 10.79 -12.54 -8.39
N GLY A 55 9.88 -11.88 -9.12
CA GLY A 55 8.79 -12.56 -9.82
C GLY A 55 7.55 -12.78 -8.95
N ILE A 56 6.51 -13.35 -9.57
CA ILE A 56 5.32 -13.83 -8.84
C ILE A 56 5.58 -15.29 -8.44
N PRO A 57 5.52 -15.65 -7.14
CA PRO A 57 5.63 -17.04 -6.71
C PRO A 57 4.59 -17.92 -7.42
N ALA A 58 4.98 -19.14 -7.81
CA ALA A 58 4.02 -20.11 -8.31
C ALA A 58 3.00 -20.44 -7.21
N THR A 59 1.71 -20.38 -7.54
CA THR A 59 0.65 -20.89 -6.67
C THR A 59 0.33 -22.33 -7.06
N GLU A 60 0.31 -23.25 -6.10
CA GLU A 60 -0.24 -24.57 -6.36
C GLU A 60 -1.74 -24.44 -6.71
N PRO A 61 -2.24 -25.13 -7.75
CA PRO A 61 -3.68 -25.17 -8.02
C PRO A 61 -4.41 -25.73 -6.80
N PRO A 62 -5.57 -25.17 -6.41
CA PRO A 62 -6.39 -25.76 -5.36
C PRO A 62 -6.82 -27.18 -5.78
N SER A 63 -6.73 -28.13 -4.84
CA SER A 63 -7.17 -29.53 -4.96
C SER A 63 -8.68 -29.67 -5.08
#